data_AF-A0A7Z9UPQ3-F1
#
_entry.id   AF-A0A7Z9UPQ3-F1
#
_cell.length_a   1.000
_cell.length_b   1.000
_cell.length_c   1.000
_cell.angle_alpha   90.00
_cell.angle_beta   90.00
_cell.angle_gamma   90.00
#
_symmetry.space_group_name_H-M   'P 1'
#
loop_
_entity.id
_entity.type
_entity.pdbx_description
1 polymer ?
#
loop_
_entity_poly.entity_id
_entity_poly.type
_entity_poly.pdbx_seq_one_letter_code
_entity_poly.pdbx_strand_id
1 'polypeptide(L)'
;EKALADEFRHYLLRSNQVIDDPLVSDYVHYIGTRLASNADQSHLGFTFMVIDDPSINAFAGPGGVIGIHTGLILAAKSESELAGVLGHEIAHVTQRHLQRALDAMNRLQIPTAAALLAAILIGSQSPELAQAAISTVSAASIQQGQDKRTEIMADWFFYHDGG
;
A
#
# COMPACT_ATOMS: atom_id res chain seq x y z
N GLU A 1 -9.90 -4.64 -7.28
CA GLU A 1 -9.05 -3.43 -7.44
C GLU A 1 -9.87 -2.16 -7.57
N LYS A 2 -10.68 -1.98 -8.63
CA LYS A 2 -11.50 -0.78 -8.83
C LYS A 2 -12.40 -0.40 -7.63
N ALA A 3 -13.09 -1.38 -7.03
CA ALA A 3 -13.93 -1.13 -5.85
C ALA A 3 -13.14 -0.62 -4.64
N LEU A 4 -11.93 -1.14 -4.40
CA LEU A 4 -11.05 -0.70 -3.31
C LEU A 4 -10.53 0.73 -3.58
N ALA A 5 -10.21 1.04 -4.84
CA ALA A 5 -9.81 2.37 -5.25
C ALA A 5 -10.95 3.40 -5.07
N ASP A 6 -12.17 3.01 -5.46
CA ASP A 6 -13.37 3.83 -5.26
C ASP A 6 -13.63 4.05 -3.77
N GLU A 7 -13.56 3.02 -2.93
CA GLU A 7 -13.74 3.14 -1.48
C GLU A 7 -12.69 4.06 -0.83
N PHE A 8 -11.42 3.88 -1.19
CA PHE A 8 -10.33 4.71 -0.69
C PHE A 8 -10.49 6.18 -1.10
N ARG A 9 -10.86 6.44 -2.36
CA ARG A 9 -11.17 7.80 -2.82
C ARG A 9 -12.32 8.42 -2.01
N HIS A 10 -13.41 7.68 -1.78
CA HIS A 10 -14.52 8.18 -0.96
C HIS A 10 -14.12 8.39 0.50
N TYR A 11 -13.21 7.58 1.04
CA TYR A 11 -12.64 7.81 2.37
C TYR A 11 -11.91 9.16 2.43
N LEU A 12 -11.02 9.45 1.47
CA LEU A 12 -10.32 10.74 1.40
C LEU A 12 -11.29 11.91 1.21
N LEU A 13 -12.25 11.80 0.30
CA LEU A 13 -13.24 12.86 0.08
C LEU A 13 -14.08 13.14 1.33
N ARG A 14 -14.37 12.11 2.15
CA ARG A 14 -15.11 12.26 3.42
C ARG A 14 -14.27 12.81 4.57
N SER A 15 -12.94 12.73 4.51
CA SER A 15 -12.10 13.31 5.56
C SER A 15 -12.10 14.83 5.55
N ASN A 16 -12.67 15.46 4.50
CA ASN A 16 -12.71 16.91 4.31
C ASN A 16 -11.30 17.56 4.30
N GLN A 17 -10.29 16.78 3.94
CA GLN A 17 -8.91 17.23 3.76
C GLN A 17 -8.54 17.31 2.30
N VAL A 18 -9.42 16.97 1.35
CA VAL A 18 -9.11 17.09 -0.07
C VAL A 18 -9.35 18.54 -0.49
N ILE A 19 -8.33 19.16 -1.07
CA ILE A 19 -8.44 20.49 -1.66
C ILE A 19 -9.11 20.36 -3.03
N ASP A 20 -10.23 21.07 -3.19
CA ASP A 20 -11.02 21.15 -4.42
C ASP A 20 -10.85 22.53 -5.07
N ASP A 21 -9.58 22.92 -5.29
CA ASP A 21 -9.22 24.12 -6.05
C ASP A 21 -8.88 23.69 -7.49
N PRO A 22 -9.67 24.07 -8.50
CA PRO A 22 -9.45 23.65 -9.89
C PRO A 22 -8.04 23.97 -10.41
N LEU A 23 -7.43 25.10 -10.02
CA LEU A 23 -6.12 25.49 -10.52
C LEU A 23 -5.02 24.57 -9.97
N VAL A 24 -5.10 24.26 -8.68
CA VAL A 24 -4.12 23.38 -8.03
C VAL A 24 -4.31 21.94 -8.52
N SER A 25 -5.55 21.47 -8.58
CA SER A 25 -5.89 20.13 -9.07
C SER A 25 -5.47 19.93 -10.51
N ASP A 26 -5.73 20.89 -11.41
CA ASP A 26 -5.33 20.82 -12.82
C ASP A 26 -3.81 20.81 -12.97
N TYR A 27 -3.09 21.62 -12.19
CA TYR A 27 -1.63 21.68 -12.25
C TYR A 27 -0.99 20.35 -11.82
N VAL A 28 -1.41 19.79 -10.68
CA VAL A 28 -0.90 18.50 -10.20
C VAL A 28 -1.29 17.37 -11.15
N HIS A 29 -2.52 17.39 -11.68
CA HIS A 29 -2.96 16.42 -12.68
C HIS A 29 -2.12 16.51 -13.96
N TYR A 30 -1.80 17.72 -14.43
CA TYR A 30 -0.96 17.93 -15.60
C TYR A 30 0.43 17.30 -15.45
N ILE A 31 1.12 17.58 -14.34
CA ILE A 31 2.44 16.99 -14.06
C ILE A 31 2.32 15.47 -13.96
N GLY A 32 1.38 15.00 -13.12
CA GLY A 32 1.18 13.58 -12.86
C GLY A 32 0.88 12.77 -14.11
N THR A 33 -0.02 13.25 -14.97
CA THR A 33 -0.36 12.58 -16.24
C THR A 33 0.81 12.57 -17.21
N ARG A 34 1.61 13.65 -17.29
CA ARG A 34 2.84 13.66 -18.12
C ARG A 34 3.87 12.64 -17.64
N LEU A 35 4.02 12.47 -16.33
CA LEU A 35 4.92 11.46 -15.77
C LEU A 35 4.38 10.05 -16.04
N ALA A 36 3.10 9.81 -15.75
CA ALA A 36 2.45 8.52 -15.93
C ALA A 36 2.42 8.05 -17.39
N SER A 37 2.29 8.96 -18.36
CA SER A 37 2.31 8.61 -19.79
C SER A 37 3.64 8.03 -20.26
N ASN A 38 4.73 8.26 -19.52
CA ASN A 38 6.05 7.72 -19.82
C ASN A 38 6.34 6.40 -19.09
N ALA A 39 5.44 5.92 -18.23
CA ALA A 39 5.60 4.65 -17.53
C ALA A 39 5.09 3.48 -18.38
N ASP A 40 5.75 2.31 -18.28
CA ASP A 40 5.43 1.07 -19.02
C ASP A 40 3.98 0.55 -18.78
N GLN A 41 3.27 1.10 -17.79
CA GLN A 41 1.88 0.75 -17.45
C GLN A 41 0.92 1.95 -17.53
N SER A 42 1.04 2.75 -18.60
CA SER A 42 0.20 3.92 -18.90
C SER A 42 -1.32 3.64 -18.98
N HIS A 43 -1.74 2.37 -18.99
CA HIS A 43 -3.14 1.95 -18.95
C HIS A 43 -3.73 1.96 -17.53
N LEU A 44 -2.93 2.15 -16.48
CA LEU A 44 -3.40 2.37 -15.12
C LEU A 44 -4.03 3.77 -15.02
N GLY A 45 -5.29 3.83 -14.59
CA GLY A 45 -5.99 5.09 -14.39
C GLY A 45 -5.50 5.78 -13.13
N PHE A 46 -4.58 6.73 -13.26
CA PHE A 46 -4.10 7.53 -12.13
C PHE A 46 -5.12 8.60 -11.73
N THR A 47 -5.28 8.81 -10.43
CA THR A 47 -6.09 9.91 -9.87
C THR A 47 -5.22 10.69 -8.90
N PHE A 48 -4.93 11.95 -9.22
CA PHE A 48 -4.13 12.82 -8.36
C PHE A 48 -5.05 13.67 -7.47
N MET A 49 -4.81 13.69 -6.17
CA MET A 49 -5.61 14.42 -5.19
C MET A 49 -4.69 15.23 -4.28
N VAL A 50 -5.03 16.50 -4.07
CA VAL A 50 -4.29 17.37 -3.15
C VAL A 50 -4.92 17.28 -1.78
N ILE A 51 -4.09 17.07 -0.76
CA ILE A 51 -4.49 16.88 0.63
C ILE A 51 -4.01 18.09 1.42
N ASP A 52 -4.93 18.75 2.12
CA ASP A 52 -4.68 19.82 3.07
C ASP A 52 -4.01 19.27 4.32
N ASP A 53 -2.69 19.11 4.22
CA ASP A 53 -1.82 18.63 5.26
C ASP A 53 -0.46 19.34 5.11
N PRO A 54 0.01 20.07 6.14
CA PRO A 54 1.26 20.83 6.07
C PRO A 54 2.52 19.96 6.12
N SER A 55 2.40 18.65 6.32
CA SER A 55 3.54 17.73 6.25
C SER A 55 4.07 17.59 4.83
N ILE A 56 5.39 17.40 4.70
CA ILE A 56 6.06 17.19 3.42
C ILE A 56 5.91 15.70 3.07
N ASN A 57 4.85 15.36 2.34
CA ASN A 57 4.56 13.97 2.00
C ASN A 57 3.77 13.82 0.67
N ALA A 58 3.87 12.64 0.07
CA ALA A 58 2.98 12.13 -0.96
C ALA A 58 2.82 10.62 -0.79
N PHE A 59 1.75 10.03 -1.32
CA PHE A 59 1.53 8.60 -1.20
C PHE A 59 0.79 8.00 -2.39
N ALA A 60 1.07 6.73 -2.68
CA ALA A 60 0.34 5.88 -3.60
C ALA A 60 -0.70 5.00 -2.87
N GLY A 61 -1.98 5.21 -3.18
CA GLY A 61 -3.11 4.43 -2.71
C GLY A 61 -3.59 3.36 -3.70
N PRO A 62 -4.59 2.54 -3.30
CA PRO A 62 -5.19 1.53 -4.16
C PRO A 62 -5.69 2.08 -5.50
N GLY A 63 -5.46 1.31 -6.58
CA GLY A 63 -5.98 1.59 -7.92
C GLY A 63 -5.46 2.87 -8.57
N GLY A 64 -4.26 3.33 -8.18
CA GLY A 64 -3.60 4.46 -8.82
C GLY A 64 -4.00 5.84 -8.27
N VAL A 65 -4.66 5.89 -7.12
CA VAL A 65 -4.86 7.15 -6.39
C VAL A 65 -3.51 7.61 -5.86
N ILE A 66 -3.11 8.84 -6.14
CA ILE A 66 -1.92 9.48 -5.61
C ILE A 66 -2.36 10.70 -4.81
N GLY A 67 -2.01 10.73 -3.52
CA GLY A 67 -2.24 11.87 -2.63
C GLY A 67 -1.00 12.74 -2.52
N ILE A 68 -1.17 14.06 -2.62
CA ILE A 68 -0.10 15.05 -2.55
C ILE A 68 -0.42 16.02 -1.42
N HIS A 69 0.43 16.09 -0.40
CA HIS A 69 0.20 17.02 0.71
C HIS A 69 0.57 18.47 0.31
N THR A 70 -0.17 19.46 0.82
CA THR A 70 0.13 20.88 0.60
C THR A 70 1.53 21.26 1.09
N GLY A 71 1.99 20.65 2.20
CA GLY A 71 3.34 20.83 2.70
C GLY A 71 4.42 20.48 1.67
N LEU A 72 4.22 19.42 0.89
CA LEU A 72 5.15 19.04 -0.18
C LEU A 72 5.17 20.08 -1.30
N ILE A 73 3.99 20.53 -1.76
CA ILE A 73 3.87 21.52 -2.83
C ILE A 73 4.54 22.84 -2.42
N LEU A 74 4.33 23.27 -1.17
CA LEU A 74 4.89 24.52 -0.64
C LEU A 74 6.40 24.42 -0.34
N ALA A 75 6.90 23.22 -0.01
CA ALA A 75 8.32 23.00 0.26
C ALA A 75 9.17 22.84 -1.00
N ALA A 76 8.58 22.36 -2.10
CA ALA A 76 9.28 22.16 -3.37
C ALA A 76 9.77 23.51 -3.94
N LYS A 77 11.06 23.59 -4.26
CA LYS A 77 11.69 24.80 -4.80
C LYS A 77 11.58 24.88 -6.33
N SER A 78 11.17 23.79 -6.97
CA SER A 78 10.95 23.72 -8.41
C SER A 78 9.94 22.64 -8.76
N GLU A 79 9.33 22.76 -9.95
CA GLU A 79 8.46 21.73 -10.52
C GLU A 79 9.19 20.38 -10.65
N SER A 80 10.49 20.39 -10.95
CA SER A 80 11.30 19.18 -11.06
C SER A 80 11.42 18.41 -9.74
N GLU A 81 11.50 19.10 -8.61
CA GLU A 81 11.52 18.45 -7.28
C GLU A 81 10.18 17.77 -7.00
N LEU A 82 9.07 18.47 -7.24
CA LEU A 82 7.73 17.91 -7.11
C LEU A 82 7.53 16.71 -8.05
N ALA A 83 7.94 16.86 -9.31
CA ALA A 83 7.86 15.81 -10.32
C ALA A 83 8.71 14.58 -9.96
N GLY A 84 9.86 14.76 -9.30
CA GLY A 84 10.68 13.67 -8.78
C GLY A 84 9.92 12.83 -7.75
N VAL A 85 9.26 13.47 -6.79
CA VAL A 85 8.43 12.79 -5.79
C VAL A 85 7.21 12.11 -6.42
N LEU A 86 6.51 12.78 -7.34
CA LEU A 86 5.38 12.16 -8.04
C LEU A 86 5.82 10.98 -8.92
N GLY A 87 6.97 11.07 -9.57
CA GLY A 87 7.55 9.98 -10.34
C GLY A 87 7.87 8.76 -9.47
N HIS A 88 8.36 8.98 -8.25
CA HIS A 88 8.57 7.94 -7.25
C HIS A 88 7.25 7.23 -6.88
N GLU A 89 6.20 7.98 -6.57
CA GLU A 89 4.88 7.40 -6.24
C GLU A 89 4.24 6.67 -7.42
N ILE A 90 4.37 7.18 -8.64
CA ILE A 90 3.92 6.49 -9.87
C ILE A 90 4.67 5.17 -10.06
N ALA A 91 5.98 5.15 -9.83
CA ALA A 91 6.76 3.92 -9.86
C ALA A 91 6.25 2.89 -8.84
N HIS A 92 5.82 3.34 -7.65
CA HIS A 92 5.24 2.44 -6.66
C HIS A 92 3.93 1.79 -7.10
N VAL A 93 3.04 2.57 -7.71
CA VAL A 93 1.77 2.06 -8.27
C VAL A 93 2.06 1.05 -9.37
N THR A 94 2.90 1.40 -10.33
CA THR A 94 3.21 0.52 -11.48
C THR A 94 3.93 -0.76 -11.05
N GLN A 95 4.77 -0.72 -10.01
CA GLN A 95 5.40 -1.92 -9.45
C GLN A 95 4.46 -2.78 -8.59
N ARG A 96 3.18 -2.40 -8.46
CA ARG A 96 2.12 -3.15 -7.75
C ARG A 96 2.52 -3.53 -6.33
N HIS A 97 3.33 -2.73 -5.64
CA HIS A 97 3.85 -3.04 -4.30
C HIS A 97 2.73 -3.29 -3.29
N LEU A 98 1.74 -2.40 -3.25
CA LEU A 98 0.56 -2.56 -2.38
C LEU A 98 -0.20 -3.86 -2.67
N GLN A 99 -0.33 -4.24 -3.93
CA GLN A 99 -1.02 -5.47 -4.30
C GLN A 99 -0.22 -6.71 -3.91
N ARG A 100 1.11 -6.68 -4.10
CA ARG A 100 2.00 -7.76 -3.63
C ARG A 100 1.90 -7.94 -2.12
N ALA A 101 1.83 -6.85 -1.36
CA ALA A 101 1.62 -6.91 0.09
C ALA A 101 0.25 -7.53 0.45
N LEU A 102 -0.84 -7.11 -0.20
CA LEU A 102 -2.18 -7.67 -0.01
C LEU A 102 -2.27 -9.16 -0.40
N ASP A 103 -1.68 -9.53 -1.54
CA ASP A 103 -1.62 -10.93 -1.99
C ASP A 103 -0.78 -11.79 -1.05
N ALA A 104 0.33 -11.24 -0.54
CA ALA A 104 1.18 -11.90 0.43
C ALA A 104 0.42 -12.18 1.73
N MET A 105 -0.46 -11.27 2.17
CA MET A 105 -1.34 -11.46 3.32
C MET A 105 -2.43 -12.50 3.06
N ASN A 106 -3.12 -12.46 1.92
CA ASN A 106 -4.16 -13.45 1.58
C ASN A 106 -3.60 -14.87 1.44
N ARG A 107 -2.38 -15.00 0.88
CA ARG A 107 -1.69 -16.29 0.77
C ARG A 107 -1.33 -16.91 2.12
N LEU A 108 -1.37 -16.17 3.22
CA LEU A 108 -1.14 -16.74 4.57
C LEU A 108 -2.38 -17.49 5.10
N GLN A 109 -3.59 -17.14 4.66
CA GLN A 109 -4.80 -17.74 5.20
C GLN A 109 -4.95 -19.21 4.79
N ILE A 110 -4.53 -19.58 3.58
CA ILE A 110 -4.65 -20.96 3.06
C ILE A 110 -3.70 -21.95 3.77
N PRO A 111 -2.38 -21.68 3.91
CA PRO A 111 -1.47 -22.54 4.67
C PRO A 111 -1.86 -22.68 6.14
N THR A 112 -2.28 -21.59 6.79
CA THR A 112 -2.71 -21.65 8.20
C THR A 112 -3.98 -22.49 8.36
N ALA A 113 -4.96 -22.37 7.47
CA ALA A 113 -6.16 -23.20 7.49
C ALA A 113 -5.84 -24.70 7.26
N ALA A 114 -4.98 -25.02 6.29
CA ALA A 114 -4.56 -26.39 6.03
C ALA A 114 -3.76 -26.99 7.20
N ALA A 115 -2.87 -26.20 7.82
CA ALA A 115 -2.10 -26.60 8.99
C ALA A 115 -3.01 -26.86 10.20
N LEU A 116 -4.03 -26.02 10.41
CA LEU A 116 -5.04 -26.23 11.46
C LEU A 116 -5.83 -27.52 11.23
N LEU A 117 -6.27 -27.79 10.00
CA LEU A 117 -6.95 -29.05 9.66
C LEU A 117 -6.05 -30.26 9.94
N ALA A 118 -4.78 -30.20 9.53
CA ALA A 118 -3.80 -31.26 9.82
C ALA A 118 -3.58 -31.45 11.33
N ALA A 119 -3.52 -30.36 12.10
CA ALA A 119 -3.39 -30.43 13.56
C ALA A 119 -4.61 -31.04 14.25
N ILE A 120 -5.83 -30.76 13.76
CA ILE A 120 -7.06 -31.41 14.25
C ILE A 120 -7.02 -32.92 13.98
N LEU A 121 -6.62 -33.34 12.77
CA LEU A 121 -6.47 -34.75 12.37
C LEU A 121 -5.42 -35.50 13.21
N ILE A 122 -4.27 -34.87 13.47
CA ILE A 122 -3.20 -35.48 14.30
C ILE A 122 -3.63 -35.50 15.77
N GLY A 123 -4.25 -34.41 16.24
CA GLY A 123 -4.67 -34.21 17.62
C GLY A 123 -5.87 -35.06 18.05
N SER A 124 -6.67 -35.58 17.11
CA SER A 124 -7.78 -36.48 17.46
C SER A 124 -7.33 -37.84 18.00
N GLN A 125 -6.03 -38.14 17.97
CA GLN A 125 -5.47 -39.42 18.43
C GLN A 125 -5.12 -39.44 19.91
N SER A 126 -4.71 -38.30 20.51
CA SER A 126 -4.54 -38.17 21.95
C SER A 126 -4.57 -36.70 22.42
N PRO A 127 -4.96 -36.42 23.68
CA PRO A 127 -4.95 -35.07 24.24
C PRO A 127 -3.58 -34.38 24.21
N GLU A 128 -2.50 -35.14 24.44
CA GLU A 128 -1.12 -34.64 24.42
C GLU A 128 -0.69 -34.25 23.00
N LEU A 129 -1.07 -35.04 22.00
CA LEU A 129 -0.83 -34.75 20.59
C LEU A 129 -1.63 -33.54 20.11
N ALA A 130 -2.85 -33.36 20.61
CA ALA A 130 -3.66 -32.18 20.29
C ALA A 130 -2.99 -30.89 20.77
N GLN A 131 -2.48 -30.88 22.00
CA GLN A 131 -1.82 -29.70 22.57
C GLN A 131 -0.50 -29.40 21.86
N ALA A 132 0.29 -30.44 21.53
CA ALA A 132 1.50 -30.30 20.73
C ALA A 132 1.18 -29.74 19.33
N ALA A 133 0.21 -30.31 18.62
CA ALA A 133 -0.16 -29.90 17.28
C ALA A 133 -0.67 -28.44 17.21
N ILE A 134 -1.51 -28.02 18.15
CA ILE A 134 -1.99 -26.64 18.23
C ILE A 134 -0.83 -25.66 18.49
N SER A 135 0.10 -26.03 19.38
CA SER A 135 1.26 -25.19 19.69
C SER A 135 2.19 -25.00 18.49
N THR A 136 2.42 -26.07 17.71
CA THR A 136 3.25 -26.02 16.50
C THR A 136 2.62 -25.16 15.42
N VAL A 137 1.31 -25.30 15.16
CA VAL A 137 0.61 -24.48 14.16
C VAL A 137 0.58 -23.01 14.58
N SER A 138 0.37 -22.74 15.86
CA SER A 138 0.37 -21.38 16.40
C SER A 138 1.75 -20.73 16.26
N ALA A 139 2.82 -21.45 16.64
CA ALA A 139 4.19 -20.96 16.50
C ALA A 139 4.58 -20.73 15.03
N ALA A 140 4.25 -21.66 14.13
CA ALA A 140 4.52 -21.52 12.71
C ALA A 140 3.77 -20.31 12.09
N SER A 141 2.51 -20.09 12.49
CA SER A 141 1.71 -18.95 12.02
C SER A 141 2.27 -17.61 12.52
N ILE A 142 2.74 -17.55 13.77
CA ILE A 142 3.40 -16.38 14.34
C ILE A 142 4.72 -16.10 13.62
N GLN A 143 5.56 -17.13 13.43
CA GLN A 143 6.85 -17.03 12.73
C GLN A 143 6.65 -16.52 11.31
N GLN A 144 5.75 -17.13 10.54
CA GLN A 144 5.46 -16.73 9.17
C GLN A 144 4.89 -15.31 9.08
N GLY A 145 4.07 -14.91 10.07
CA GLY A 145 3.58 -13.55 10.20
C GLY A 145 4.69 -12.53 10.51
N GLN A 146 5.70 -12.91 11.30
CA GLN A 146 6.87 -12.08 11.55
C GLN A 146 7.76 -11.94 10.34
N ASP A 147 8.11 -13.03 9.64
CA ASP A 147 8.96 -13.00 8.45
C ASP A 147 8.40 -12.08 7.36
N LYS A 148 7.07 -12.15 7.13
CA LYS A 148 6.38 -11.28 6.19
C LYS A 148 6.28 -9.83 6.68
N ARG A 149 6.09 -9.61 7.98
CA ARG A 149 6.14 -8.25 8.56
C ARG A 149 7.52 -7.64 8.39
N THR A 150 8.58 -8.41 8.58
CA THR A 150 9.95 -7.92 8.32
C THR A 150 10.19 -7.64 6.85
N GLU A 151 9.63 -8.43 5.92
CA GLU A 151 9.69 -8.15 4.48
C GLU A 151 8.94 -6.86 4.14
N ILE A 152 7.70 -6.71 4.62
CA ILE A 152 6.87 -5.51 4.40
C ILE A 152 7.47 -4.27 5.10
N MET A 153 8.05 -4.42 6.30
CA MET A 153 8.71 -3.33 7.02
C MET A 153 10.06 -2.97 6.39
N ALA A 154 10.78 -3.91 5.79
CA ALA A 154 11.98 -3.60 5.03
C ALA A 154 11.65 -2.76 3.79
N ASP A 155 10.57 -3.12 3.08
CA ASP A 155 10.01 -2.30 2.00
C ASP A 155 9.53 -0.93 2.53
N TRP A 156 8.92 -0.86 3.73
CA TRP A 156 8.42 0.38 4.34
C TRP A 156 9.52 1.29 4.91
N PHE A 157 10.59 0.74 5.46
CA PHE A 157 11.73 1.51 5.99
C PHE A 157 12.53 2.15 4.86
N PHE A 158 12.67 1.44 3.73
CA PHE A 158 13.19 2.00 2.48
C PHE A 158 12.28 3.13 1.92
N TYR A 159 10.98 3.11 2.26
CA TYR A 159 9.93 4.04 1.84
C TYR A 159 9.78 5.31 2.71
N HIS A 160 10.37 5.39 3.91
CA HIS A 160 10.21 6.56 4.80
C HIS A 160 11.52 7.16 5.35
N ASP A 161 12.58 6.37 5.56
CA ASP A 161 13.83 6.83 6.18
C ASP A 161 15.04 6.82 5.23
N GLY A 162 14.80 6.54 3.94
CA GLY A 162 15.82 6.58 2.88
C GLY A 162 16.12 8.00 2.41
N GLY A 163 16.81 8.78 3.22
CA GLY A 163 17.48 10.03 2.84
C GLY A 163 18.84 9.81 2.17
#